data_AF-A0A7S2SFC8-F1
#
_entry.id   AF-A0A7S2SFC8-F1
#
_cell.length_a   1.000
_cell.length_b   1.000
_cell.length_c   1.000
_cell.angle_alpha   90.00
_cell.angle_beta   90.00
_cell.angle_gamma   90.00
#
_symmetry.space_group_name_H-M   'P 1'
#
loop_
_entity.id
_entity.type
_entity.pdbx_description
1 polymer ?
#
loop_
_entity_poly.entity_id
_entity_poly.type
_entity_poly.pdbx_seq_one_letter_code
_entity_poly.pdbx_strand_id
1 'polypeptide(L)'
;GGGSAMHTLRASMSRAAAALVRRQASRCAYPVTRCLSTDVGAAAAPLSPLSSESIASMARGYSHLDNDTLVLLSVEGDPEARQERLVREIMSVDEVSWEDAQERFKEIKSANNEGMGMATLPYKFGIAGAVVGGFATIPLVFSLDTALWFNDAYVTTDVADDKDLETWLEVGSWTWNWMEPPLGQLSFFLLCLQFSRAQMNKIGRKPFTSWLVQRRATALSRRFPQYHKGIVEDFAIARGLRASV
;
A
#
# COMPACT_ATOMS: atom_id res chain seq x y z
N GLY A 1 22.51 -29.62 -36.44
CA GLY A 1 21.71 -30.20 -35.35
C GLY A 1 21.82 -29.40 -34.06
N GLY A 2 21.20 -28.22 -33.98
CA GLY A 2 21.26 -27.35 -32.78
C GLY A 2 19.93 -27.20 -32.02
N GLY A 3 18.83 -27.79 -32.49
CA GLY A 3 17.49 -27.58 -31.92
C GLY A 3 17.19 -28.37 -30.63
N SER A 4 17.97 -29.40 -30.32
CA SER A 4 17.64 -30.31 -29.21
C SER A 4 18.02 -29.78 -27.82
N ALA A 5 18.97 -28.85 -27.72
CA ALA A 5 19.44 -28.33 -26.42
C ALA A 5 18.52 -27.25 -25.83
N MET A 6 17.78 -26.51 -26.67
CA MET A 6 16.89 -25.45 -26.21
C MET A 6 15.58 -25.98 -25.61
N HIS A 7 15.10 -27.14 -26.06
CA HIS A 7 13.88 -27.76 -25.54
C HIS A 7 14.05 -28.33 -24.12
N THR A 8 15.22 -28.87 -23.78
CA THR A 8 15.53 -29.38 -22.44
C THR A 8 15.67 -28.27 -21.39
N LEU A 9 16.21 -27.10 -21.77
CA LEU A 9 16.31 -25.94 -20.87
C LEU A 9 14.94 -25.34 -20.52
N ARG A 10 14.02 -25.22 -21.48
CA ARG A 10 12.65 -24.75 -21.20
C ARG A 10 11.88 -25.69 -20.29
N ALA A 11 12.05 -27.00 -20.44
CA ALA A 11 11.40 -28.00 -19.59
C ALA A 11 11.96 -27.99 -18.15
N SER A 12 13.23 -27.63 -17.95
CA SER A 12 13.86 -27.49 -16.63
C SER A 12 13.34 -26.27 -15.87
N MET A 13 13.27 -25.10 -16.52
CA MET A 13 12.82 -23.86 -15.88
C MET A 13 11.33 -23.90 -15.51
N SER A 14 10.49 -24.56 -16.31
CA SER A 14 9.06 -24.72 -16.01
C SER A 14 8.81 -25.56 -14.74
N ARG A 15 9.63 -26.61 -14.51
CA ARG A 15 9.53 -27.42 -13.27
C ARG A 15 10.03 -26.67 -12.04
N ALA A 16 11.08 -25.86 -12.17
CA ALA A 16 11.59 -25.04 -11.06
C ALA A 16 10.59 -23.96 -10.64
N ALA A 17 9.93 -23.30 -11.60
CA ALA A 17 8.87 -22.32 -11.33
C ALA A 17 7.65 -22.97 -10.65
N ALA A 18 7.22 -24.15 -11.12
CA ALA A 18 6.11 -24.88 -10.51
C ALA A 18 6.41 -25.35 -9.07
N ALA A 19 7.67 -25.73 -8.78
CA ALA A 19 8.10 -26.13 -7.43
C ALA A 19 8.15 -24.94 -6.44
N LEU A 20 8.53 -23.74 -6.91
CA LEU A 20 8.52 -22.52 -6.11
C LEU A 20 7.09 -22.06 -5.78
N VAL A 21 6.16 -22.11 -6.74
CA VAL A 21 4.74 -21.79 -6.51
C VAL A 21 4.11 -22.75 -5.50
N ARG A 22 4.44 -24.05 -5.55
CA ARG A 22 3.97 -25.02 -4.54
C ARG A 22 4.53 -24.74 -3.14
N ARG A 23 5.81 -24.37 -3.01
CA ARG A 23 6.40 -24.02 -1.70
C ARG A 23 5.83 -22.74 -1.09
N GLN A 24 5.41 -21.78 -1.92
CA GLN A 24 4.84 -20.52 -1.45
C GLN A 24 3.38 -20.69 -0.99
N ALA A 25 2.62 -21.62 -1.59
CA ALA A 25 1.29 -22.00 -1.13
C ALA A 25 1.31 -22.73 0.23
N SER A 26 2.40 -23.46 0.56
CA SER A 26 2.49 -24.23 1.81
C SER A 26 2.87 -23.44 3.06
N ARG A 27 3.29 -22.17 2.94
CA ARG A 27 3.74 -21.36 4.10
C ARG A 27 2.75 -20.28 4.57
N CYS A 28 1.65 -20.06 3.85
CA CYS A 28 0.62 -19.08 4.24
C CYS A 28 -0.76 -19.71 4.51
N ALA A 29 -0.91 -21.02 4.35
CA ALA A 29 -2.07 -21.73 4.87
C ALA A 29 -1.75 -22.18 6.30
N TYR A 30 -1.83 -21.26 7.26
CA TYR A 30 -2.40 -21.71 8.52
C TYR A 30 -3.86 -21.98 8.20
N PRO A 31 -4.32 -23.24 8.20
CA PRO A 31 -5.74 -23.47 8.23
C PRO A 31 -6.18 -22.90 9.57
N VAL A 32 -6.77 -21.70 9.56
CA VAL A 32 -7.70 -21.32 10.62
C VAL A 32 -8.93 -22.19 10.38
N THR A 33 -8.77 -23.48 10.65
CA THR A 33 -9.87 -24.41 10.84
C THR A 33 -10.53 -23.91 12.12
N ARG A 34 -11.47 -22.99 11.93
CA ARG A 34 -12.34 -22.50 12.98
C ARG A 34 -13.27 -23.67 13.34
N CYS A 35 -12.74 -24.64 14.07
CA CYS A 35 -13.54 -25.63 14.79
C CYS A 35 -14.14 -24.94 16.01
N LEU A 36 -15.11 -24.06 15.76
CA LEU A 36 -16.11 -23.66 16.74
C LEU A 36 -17.47 -23.99 16.12
N SER A 37 -17.66 -25.26 15.77
CA SER A 37 -18.99 -25.87 15.81
C SER A 37 -19.19 -26.29 17.27
N THR A 38 -19.52 -25.30 18.09
CA THR A 38 -20.23 -25.55 19.33
C THR A 38 -21.69 -25.65 18.94
N ASP A 39 -22.15 -26.88 18.69
CA ASP A 39 -23.55 -27.24 18.85
C ASP A 39 -23.94 -26.99 20.31
N VAL A 40 -24.20 -25.74 20.64
CA VAL A 40 -24.78 -25.34 21.92
C VAL A 40 -26.17 -24.84 21.59
N GLY A 41 -27.09 -25.80 21.46
CA GLY A 41 -28.52 -25.59 21.62
C GLY A 41 -28.87 -25.24 23.08
N ALA A 42 -28.08 -24.39 23.74
CA ALA A 42 -28.49 -23.79 25.00
C ALA A 42 -29.39 -22.61 24.67
N ALA A 43 -30.66 -22.72 25.06
CA ALA A 43 -31.58 -21.60 25.10
C ALA A 43 -30.85 -20.40 25.75
N ALA A 44 -30.63 -19.34 24.96
CA ALA A 44 -29.96 -18.14 25.43
C ALA A 44 -30.74 -17.61 26.63
N ALA A 45 -30.18 -17.80 27.82
CA ALA A 45 -30.74 -17.22 29.03
C ALA A 45 -30.86 -15.70 28.81
N PRO A 46 -31.98 -15.07 29.23
CA PRO A 46 -32.16 -13.64 29.05
C PRO A 46 -30.99 -12.91 29.71
N LEU A 47 -30.23 -12.16 28.90
CA LEU A 47 -29.11 -11.36 29.36
C LEU A 47 -29.61 -10.42 30.45
N SER A 48 -29.13 -10.61 31.68
CA SER A 48 -29.42 -9.69 32.77
C SER A 48 -28.78 -8.33 32.43
N PRO A 49 -29.48 -7.20 32.65
CA PRO A 49 -28.91 -5.88 32.38
C PRO A 49 -27.62 -5.69 33.18
N LEU A 50 -26.57 -5.22 32.52
CA LEU A 50 -25.28 -4.93 33.16
C LEU A 50 -25.50 -3.94 34.31
N SER A 51 -24.97 -4.24 35.49
CA SER A 51 -25.04 -3.33 36.63
C SER A 51 -24.23 -2.07 36.35
N SER A 52 -24.70 -0.92 36.84
CA SER A 52 -24.01 0.37 36.72
C SER A 52 -22.60 0.34 37.31
N GLU A 53 -22.39 -0.44 38.37
CA GLU A 53 -21.08 -0.65 39.00
C GLU A 53 -20.10 -1.37 38.06
N SER A 54 -20.54 -2.40 37.35
CA SER A 54 -19.72 -3.12 36.37
C SER A 54 -19.30 -2.18 35.24
N ILE A 55 -20.23 -1.35 34.73
CA ILE A 55 -19.95 -0.37 33.68
C ILE A 55 -18.91 0.67 34.15
N ALA A 56 -18.98 1.12 35.41
CA ALA A 56 -18.03 2.07 35.96
C ALA A 56 -16.60 1.50 36.07
N SER A 57 -16.47 0.18 36.29
CA SER A 57 -15.18 -0.52 36.36
C SER A 57 -14.56 -0.85 35.00
N MET A 58 -15.27 -0.62 33.90
CA MET A 58 -14.77 -0.95 32.56
C MET A 58 -13.57 -0.08 32.19
N ALA A 59 -12.48 -0.72 31.77
CA ALA A 59 -11.30 -0.04 31.25
C ALA A 59 -11.67 0.83 30.04
N ARG A 60 -11.44 2.14 30.15
CA ARG A 60 -11.77 3.13 29.10
C ARG A 60 -10.65 3.35 28.10
N GLY A 61 -9.44 2.90 28.41
CA GLY A 61 -8.25 3.08 27.57
C GLY A 61 -7.29 1.92 27.69
N TYR A 62 -6.41 1.77 26.70
CA TYR A 62 -5.43 0.68 26.63
C TYR A 62 -4.48 0.65 27.82
N SER A 63 -4.15 1.82 28.39
CA SER A 63 -3.33 1.95 29.59
C SER A 63 -3.93 1.26 30.83
N HIS A 64 -5.26 1.10 30.88
CA HIS A 64 -5.97 0.46 31.98
C HIS A 64 -6.25 -1.03 31.75
N LEU A 65 -5.92 -1.56 30.56
CA LEU A 65 -6.13 -2.98 30.26
C LEU A 65 -5.10 -3.85 30.97
N ASP A 66 -5.52 -5.05 31.35
CA ASP A 66 -4.60 -6.06 31.86
C ASP A 66 -3.62 -6.53 30.77
N ASN A 67 -2.44 -7.00 31.18
CA ASN A 67 -1.39 -7.47 30.27
C ASN A 67 -1.88 -8.61 29.36
N ASP A 68 -2.65 -9.56 29.88
CA ASP A 68 -3.13 -10.70 29.11
C ASP A 68 -4.11 -10.24 28.01
N THR A 69 -4.95 -9.27 28.35
CA THR A 69 -5.88 -8.66 27.40
C THR A 69 -5.14 -7.88 26.31
N LEU A 70 -4.09 -7.12 26.65
CA LEU A 70 -3.26 -6.42 25.67
C LEU A 70 -2.53 -7.41 24.75
N VAL A 71 -2.01 -8.51 25.27
CA VAL A 71 -1.38 -9.54 24.44
C VAL A 71 -2.40 -10.14 23.48
N LEU A 72 -3.60 -10.47 23.95
CA LEU A 72 -4.67 -11.00 23.10
C LEU A 72 -5.03 -10.03 21.96
N LEU A 73 -5.32 -8.77 22.29
CA LEU A 73 -5.63 -7.73 21.29
C LEU A 73 -4.45 -7.48 20.33
N SER A 74 -3.22 -7.57 20.83
CA SER A 74 -2.02 -7.45 20.00
C SER A 74 -1.90 -8.58 18.97
N VAL A 75 -2.27 -9.81 19.35
CA VAL A 75 -2.32 -10.99 18.48
C VAL A 75 -3.44 -10.86 17.45
N GLU A 76 -4.61 -10.32 17.84
CA GLU A 76 -5.70 -9.99 16.93
C GLU A 76 -5.34 -8.91 15.90
N GLY A 77 -4.27 -8.16 16.16
CA GLY A 77 -3.73 -7.16 15.24
C GLY A 77 -4.15 -5.72 15.55
N ASP A 78 -4.66 -5.47 16.76
CA ASP A 78 -4.97 -4.12 17.19
C ASP A 78 -3.67 -3.28 17.35
N PRO A 79 -3.52 -2.19 16.58
CA PRO A 79 -2.27 -1.42 16.59
C PRO A 79 -2.16 -0.52 17.81
N GLU A 80 -3.24 -0.16 18.48
CA GLU A 80 -3.22 0.59 19.73
C GLU A 80 -2.76 -0.30 20.90
N ALA A 81 -3.23 -1.54 20.96
CA ALA A 81 -2.76 -2.53 21.94
C ALA A 81 -1.26 -2.85 21.78
N ARG A 82 -0.77 -2.98 20.55
CA ARG A 82 0.68 -3.16 20.28
C ARG A 82 1.53 -1.96 20.68
N GLN A 83 0.99 -0.75 20.55
CA GLN A 83 1.66 0.47 21.01
C GLN A 83 1.79 0.47 22.53
N GLU A 84 0.68 0.22 23.23
CA GLU A 84 0.68 0.16 24.69
C GLU A 84 1.61 -0.96 25.21
N ARG A 85 1.60 -2.13 24.58
CA ARG A 85 2.51 -3.23 24.91
C ARG A 85 3.99 -2.83 24.76
N LEU A 86 4.34 -2.08 23.72
CA LEU A 86 5.69 -1.55 23.54
C LEU A 86 6.03 -0.49 24.60
N VAL A 87 5.09 0.36 25.00
CA VAL A 87 5.31 1.34 26.07
C VAL A 87 5.57 0.64 27.41
N ARG A 88 4.81 -0.40 27.74
CA ARG A 88 5.04 -1.20 28.96
C ARG A 88 6.40 -1.93 28.96
N GLU A 89 6.83 -2.41 27.80
CA GLU A 89 8.17 -2.96 27.62
C GLU A 89 9.26 -1.91 27.90
N ILE A 90 9.09 -0.68 27.37
CA ILE A 90 10.02 0.43 27.62
C ILE A 90 10.07 0.75 29.13
N MET A 91 8.91 0.87 29.79
CA MET A 91 8.85 1.09 31.24
C MET A 91 9.55 -0.01 32.03
N SER A 92 9.36 -1.27 31.64
CA SER A 92 9.96 -2.43 32.33
C SER A 92 11.46 -2.54 32.13
N VAL A 93 11.98 -2.17 30.95
CA VAL A 93 13.40 -2.29 30.60
C VAL A 93 14.19 -1.07 31.08
N ASP A 94 13.63 0.13 30.93
CA ASP A 94 14.31 1.39 31.26
C ASP A 94 14.01 1.85 32.70
N GLU A 95 13.10 1.19 33.42
CA GLU A 95 12.64 1.53 34.79
C GLU A 95 12.15 2.98 34.93
N VAL A 96 11.48 3.49 33.90
CA VAL A 96 10.99 4.89 33.83
C VAL A 96 9.49 5.03 34.05
N SER A 97 9.05 6.26 34.30
CA SER A 97 7.63 6.62 34.35
C SER A 97 6.94 6.40 32.99
N TRP A 98 5.62 6.34 32.99
CA TRP A 98 4.85 6.18 31.76
C TRP A 98 5.03 7.39 30.83
N GLU A 99 5.11 8.59 31.39
CA GLU A 99 5.34 9.84 30.69
C GLU A 99 6.68 9.83 29.94
N ASP A 100 7.75 9.40 30.60
CA ASP A 100 9.08 9.29 30.00
C ASP A 100 9.12 8.18 28.93
N ALA A 101 8.44 7.05 29.18
CA ALA A 101 8.31 5.97 28.21
C ALA A 101 7.59 6.43 26.93
N GLN A 102 6.63 7.35 27.02
CA GLN A 102 5.97 7.94 25.85
C GLN A 102 6.93 8.78 25.00
N GLU A 103 7.91 9.45 25.61
CA GLU A 103 8.94 10.17 24.86
C GLU A 103 9.84 9.22 24.07
N ARG A 104 10.33 8.15 24.71
CA ARG A 104 11.06 7.07 24.03
C ARG A 104 10.25 6.41 22.93
N PHE A 105 8.97 6.17 23.20
CA PHE A 105 8.06 5.63 22.21
C PHE A 105 7.92 6.58 21.00
N LYS A 106 7.86 7.90 21.18
CA LYS A 106 7.87 8.88 20.08
C LYS A 106 9.14 8.79 19.23
N GLU A 107 10.30 8.56 19.84
CA GLU A 107 11.57 8.35 19.12
C GLU A 107 11.51 7.08 18.24
N ILE A 108 11.07 5.95 18.80
CA ILE A 108 10.90 4.68 18.07
C ILE A 108 9.86 4.84 16.94
N LYS A 109 8.76 5.53 17.23
CA LYS A 109 7.67 5.90 16.30
C LYS A 109 8.18 6.76 15.15
N SER A 110 9.09 7.70 15.41
CA SER A 110 9.74 8.52 14.38
C SER A 110 10.68 7.66 13.52
N ALA A 111 11.54 6.87 14.15
CA ALA A 111 12.47 5.96 13.47
C ALA A 111 11.76 4.92 12.58
N ASN A 112 10.58 4.43 12.98
CA ASN A 112 9.76 3.52 12.18
C ASN A 112 9.09 4.21 10.98
N ASN A 113 8.96 5.53 10.99
CA ASN A 113 8.41 6.29 9.86
C ASN A 113 9.49 6.73 8.86
N GLU A 114 10.76 6.74 9.28
CA GLU A 114 11.89 7.07 8.40
C GLU A 114 11.91 6.13 7.18
N GLY A 115 12.10 6.71 5.99
CA GLY A 115 12.18 5.95 4.72
C GLY A 115 10.84 5.57 4.08
N MET A 116 9.70 5.72 4.76
CA MET A 116 8.39 5.39 4.16
C MET A 116 8.02 6.34 3.00
N GLY A 117 8.45 7.59 3.08
CA GLY A 117 8.33 8.55 1.98
C GLY A 117 9.01 8.05 0.71
N MET A 118 10.28 7.64 0.80
CA MET A 118 11.06 7.14 -0.34
C MET A 118 10.45 5.88 -0.97
N ALA A 119 9.91 4.97 -0.16
CA ALA A 119 9.27 3.76 -0.66
C ALA A 119 7.99 4.03 -1.48
N THR A 120 7.28 5.13 -1.20
CA THR A 120 6.05 5.51 -1.92
C THR A 120 6.29 6.40 -3.12
N LEU A 121 7.52 6.92 -3.31
CA LEU A 121 7.86 7.83 -4.40
C LEU A 121 7.53 7.28 -5.79
N PRO A 122 7.89 6.03 -6.16
CA PRO A 122 7.60 5.53 -7.51
C PRO A 122 6.10 5.54 -7.83
N TYR A 123 5.25 5.28 -6.83
CA TYR A 123 3.80 5.36 -7.00
C TYR A 123 3.32 6.80 -7.17
N LYS A 124 3.86 7.74 -6.38
CA LYS A 124 3.54 9.17 -6.51
C LYS A 124 3.97 9.72 -7.87
N PHE A 125 5.16 9.34 -8.35
CA PHE A 125 5.61 9.68 -9.70
C PHE A 125 4.75 9.06 -10.79
N GLY A 126 4.34 7.79 -10.62
CA GLY A 126 3.44 7.13 -11.56
C GLY A 126 2.07 7.81 -11.64
N ILE A 127 1.47 8.15 -10.49
CA ILE A 127 0.18 8.87 -10.43
C ILE A 127 0.33 10.27 -11.02
N ALA A 128 1.34 11.04 -10.58
CA ALA A 128 1.57 12.39 -11.07
C ALA A 128 1.84 12.40 -12.58
N GLY A 129 2.71 11.49 -13.06
CA GLY A 129 3.03 11.35 -14.48
C GLY A 129 1.81 10.97 -15.32
N ALA A 130 0.95 10.07 -14.83
CA ALA A 130 -0.26 9.71 -15.56
C ALA A 130 -1.30 10.85 -15.59
N VAL A 131 -1.50 11.57 -14.47
CA VAL A 131 -2.39 12.75 -14.44
C VAL A 131 -1.86 13.83 -15.37
N VAL A 132 -0.59 14.23 -15.21
CA VAL A 132 0.04 15.25 -16.06
C VAL A 132 0.03 14.82 -17.52
N GLY A 133 0.39 13.57 -17.83
CA GLY A 133 0.37 13.05 -19.20
C GLY A 133 -1.03 13.05 -19.81
N GLY A 134 -2.05 12.68 -19.05
CA GLY A 134 -3.45 12.79 -19.46
C GLY A 134 -3.81 14.23 -19.81
N PHE A 135 -3.65 15.17 -18.89
CA PHE A 135 -4.00 16.58 -19.12
C PHE A 135 -3.14 17.26 -20.19
N ALA A 136 -1.87 16.86 -20.33
CA ALA A 136 -0.96 17.39 -21.36
C ALA A 136 -1.41 17.04 -22.79
N THR A 137 -2.23 15.99 -22.97
CA THR A 137 -2.79 15.69 -24.30
C THR A 137 -3.81 16.71 -24.78
N ILE A 138 -4.41 17.50 -23.90
CA ILE A 138 -5.39 18.53 -24.27
C ILE A 138 -4.72 19.69 -25.04
N PRO A 139 -3.71 20.40 -24.48
CA PRO A 139 -3.03 21.46 -25.23
C PRO A 139 -2.30 20.91 -26.46
N LEU A 140 -1.79 19.67 -26.43
CA LEU A 140 -1.13 19.06 -27.59
C LEU A 140 -2.03 19.00 -28.85
N VAL A 141 -3.35 18.92 -28.66
CA VAL A 141 -4.33 18.82 -29.75
C VAL A 141 -4.98 20.16 -30.07
N PHE A 142 -5.22 21.00 -29.07
CA PHE A 142 -6.00 22.24 -29.24
C PHE A 142 -5.15 23.52 -29.31
N SER A 143 -3.84 23.45 -29.07
CA SER A 143 -2.91 24.59 -29.19
C SER A 143 -2.07 24.46 -30.45
N LEU A 144 -2.18 25.46 -31.33
CA LEU A 144 -1.45 25.50 -32.60
C LEU A 144 0.06 25.39 -32.39
N ASP A 145 0.63 26.17 -31.47
CA ASP A 145 2.08 26.17 -31.19
C ASP A 145 2.58 24.79 -30.74
N THR A 146 1.81 24.12 -29.87
CA THR A 146 2.18 22.80 -29.35
C THR A 146 2.05 21.73 -30.43
N ALA A 147 1.01 21.83 -31.26
CA ALA A 147 0.76 20.94 -32.38
C ALA A 147 1.82 21.09 -33.49
N LEU A 148 2.19 22.31 -33.85
CA LEU A 148 3.27 22.61 -34.81
C LEU A 148 4.61 22.08 -34.30
N TRP A 149 4.95 22.36 -33.04
CA TRP A 149 6.17 21.83 -32.42
C TRP A 149 6.22 20.28 -32.47
N PHE A 150 5.11 19.62 -32.14
CA PHE A 150 5.03 18.17 -32.16
C PHE A 150 5.08 17.60 -33.58
N ASN A 151 4.42 18.27 -34.52
CA ASN A 151 4.45 17.93 -35.94
C ASN A 151 5.88 18.02 -36.48
N ASP A 152 6.57 19.13 -36.26
CA ASP A 152 7.96 19.36 -36.69
C ASP A 152 8.92 18.34 -36.08
N ALA A 153 8.72 17.99 -34.81
CA ALA A 153 9.61 17.08 -34.09
C ALA A 153 9.38 15.60 -34.42
N TYR A 154 8.15 15.17 -34.73
CA TYR A 154 7.81 13.74 -34.81
C TYR A 154 6.99 13.31 -36.03
N VAL A 155 6.04 14.12 -36.50
CA VAL A 155 5.03 13.67 -37.48
C VAL A 155 5.38 14.08 -38.91
N THR A 156 5.97 15.27 -39.09
CA THR A 156 6.44 15.81 -40.36
C THR A 156 5.36 15.87 -41.46
N THR A 157 4.11 16.15 -41.09
CA THR A 157 2.98 16.35 -42.03
C THR A 157 2.91 17.80 -42.50
N ASP A 158 2.39 18.02 -43.71
CA ASP A 158 2.18 19.36 -44.25
C ASP A 158 1.21 20.18 -43.38
N VAL A 159 1.59 21.41 -43.06
CA VAL A 159 0.77 22.36 -42.29
C VAL A 159 -0.36 22.87 -43.19
N ALA A 160 -1.59 22.89 -42.66
CA ALA A 160 -2.73 23.43 -43.39
C ALA A 160 -2.59 24.94 -43.65
N ASP A 161 -3.36 25.48 -44.59
CA ASP A 161 -3.39 26.93 -44.84
C ASP A 161 -3.78 27.69 -43.57
N ASP A 162 -3.18 28.86 -43.32
CA ASP A 162 -3.41 29.67 -42.11
C ASP A 162 -4.89 30.00 -41.85
N LYS A 163 -5.69 30.10 -42.91
CA LYS A 163 -7.15 30.36 -42.85
C LYS A 163 -7.94 29.25 -42.15
N ASP A 164 -7.41 28.02 -42.14
CA ASP A 164 -8.06 26.83 -41.60
C ASP A 164 -7.52 26.49 -40.18
N LEU A 165 -6.76 27.40 -39.55
CA LEU A 165 -6.12 27.22 -38.24
C LEU A 165 -6.45 28.36 -37.26
N GLU A 166 -7.48 29.17 -37.53
CA GLU A 166 -7.83 30.36 -36.74
C GLU A 166 -8.45 30.00 -35.38
N THR A 167 -9.21 28.91 -35.32
CA THR A 167 -9.87 28.45 -34.10
C THR A 167 -9.22 27.19 -33.53
N TRP A 168 -9.19 27.08 -32.20
CA TRP A 168 -8.73 25.88 -31.50
C TRP A 168 -9.44 24.58 -31.95
N LEU A 169 -10.71 24.66 -32.38
CA LEU A 169 -11.45 23.50 -32.91
C LEU A 169 -10.97 23.09 -34.29
N GLU A 170 -10.62 24.04 -35.16
CA GLU A 170 -10.03 23.76 -36.46
C GLU A 170 -8.62 23.18 -36.32
N VAL A 171 -7.81 23.73 -35.39
CA VAL A 171 -6.53 23.14 -34.99
C VAL A 171 -6.72 21.71 -34.49
N GLY A 172 -7.73 21.45 -33.66
CA GLY A 172 -8.11 20.11 -33.22
C GLY A 172 -8.49 19.18 -34.37
N SER A 173 -9.29 19.68 -35.32
CA SER A 173 -9.66 18.93 -36.53
C SER A 173 -8.46 18.61 -37.42
N TRP A 174 -7.51 19.53 -37.56
CA TRP A 174 -6.28 19.30 -38.30
C TRP A 174 -5.37 18.28 -37.59
N THR A 175 -5.16 18.42 -36.27
CA THR A 175 -4.34 17.50 -35.50
C THR A 175 -4.91 16.07 -35.49
N TRP A 176 -6.23 15.91 -35.42
CA TRP A 176 -6.89 14.60 -35.51
C TRP A 176 -6.84 13.93 -36.90
N ASN A 177 -6.37 14.62 -37.95
CA ASN A 177 -6.14 13.97 -39.24
C ASN A 177 -4.89 13.07 -39.21
N TRP A 178 -3.91 13.38 -38.35
CA TRP A 178 -2.64 12.64 -38.26
C TRP A 178 -2.36 12.06 -36.86
N MET A 179 -2.94 12.62 -35.80
CA MET A 179 -3.13 11.89 -34.55
C MET A 179 -4.36 11.00 -34.68
N GLU A 180 -4.35 9.82 -34.06
CA GLU A 180 -5.52 8.94 -34.06
C GLU A 180 -6.82 9.71 -33.73
N PRO A 181 -7.98 9.27 -34.26
CA PRO A 181 -9.25 10.00 -34.13
C PRO A 181 -9.54 10.44 -32.69
N PRO A 182 -10.45 11.42 -32.44
CA PRO A 182 -10.79 11.92 -31.11
C PRO A 182 -11.01 10.82 -30.05
N LEU A 183 -11.50 9.67 -30.49
CA LEU A 183 -11.71 8.47 -29.69
C LEU A 183 -10.40 7.90 -29.10
N GLY A 184 -9.27 7.95 -29.82
CA GLY A 184 -7.94 7.57 -29.36
C GLY A 184 -7.42 8.49 -28.25
N GLN A 185 -7.49 9.81 -28.45
CA GLN A 185 -7.10 10.78 -27.41
C GLN A 185 -7.93 10.62 -26.13
N LEU A 186 -9.26 10.52 -26.27
CA LEU A 186 -10.14 10.32 -25.13
C LEU A 186 -9.85 8.99 -24.42
N SER A 187 -9.59 7.93 -25.18
CA SER A 187 -9.21 6.62 -24.63
C SER A 187 -7.90 6.69 -23.84
N PHE A 188 -6.89 7.37 -24.36
CA PHE A 188 -5.62 7.57 -23.66
C PHE A 188 -5.81 8.38 -22.37
N PHE A 189 -6.56 9.48 -22.41
CA PHE A 189 -6.87 10.28 -21.24
C PHE A 189 -7.55 9.44 -20.15
N LEU A 190 -8.59 8.67 -20.53
CA LEU A 190 -9.29 7.77 -19.62
C LEU A 190 -8.37 6.66 -19.09
N LEU A 191 -7.46 6.13 -19.91
CA LEU A 191 -6.48 5.13 -19.49
C LEU A 191 -5.51 5.72 -18.45
N CYS A 192 -5.04 6.95 -18.63
CA CYS A 192 -4.22 7.66 -17.65
C CYS A 192 -4.94 7.85 -16.30
N LEU A 193 -6.23 8.19 -16.32
CA LEU A 193 -7.05 8.28 -15.11
C LEU A 193 -7.30 6.91 -14.46
N GLN A 194 -7.59 5.88 -15.25
CA GLN A 194 -7.76 4.52 -14.78
C GLN A 194 -6.47 3.98 -14.16
N PHE A 195 -5.32 4.25 -14.78
CA PHE A 195 -4.00 3.91 -14.26
C PHE A 195 -3.74 4.62 -12.93
N SER A 196 -3.99 5.93 -12.86
CA SER A 196 -3.85 6.72 -11.63
C SER A 196 -4.69 6.13 -10.49
N ARG A 197 -5.96 5.83 -10.77
CA ARG A 197 -6.86 5.16 -9.82
C ARG A 197 -6.34 3.78 -9.42
N ALA A 198 -5.82 2.99 -10.36
CA ALA A 198 -5.26 1.68 -10.07
C ALA A 198 -4.01 1.78 -9.17
N GLN A 199 -3.15 2.77 -9.38
CA GLN A 199 -1.98 3.04 -8.53
C GLN A 199 -2.40 3.51 -7.13
N MET A 200 -3.39 4.41 -7.02
CA MET A 200 -3.96 4.79 -5.72
C MET A 200 -4.54 3.59 -4.97
N ASN A 201 -5.28 2.73 -5.67
CA ASN A 201 -5.82 1.50 -5.08
C ASN A 201 -4.69 0.54 -4.66
N LYS A 202 -3.56 0.50 -5.35
CA LYS A 202 -2.39 -0.29 -4.93
C LYS A 202 -1.70 0.28 -3.69
N ILE A 203 -1.65 1.61 -3.54
CA ILE A 203 -1.20 2.26 -2.30
C ILE A 203 -2.15 1.89 -1.15
N GLY A 204 -3.46 1.87 -1.39
CA GLY A 204 -4.48 1.54 -0.37
C GLY A 204 -4.70 0.05 -0.11
N ARG A 205 -4.40 -0.84 -1.06
CA ARG A 205 -4.72 -2.28 -1.01
C ARG A 205 -3.50 -3.18 -1.28
N LYS A 206 -2.52 -3.20 -0.34
CA LYS A 206 -1.59 -4.34 -0.07
C LYS A 206 -0.71 -4.75 -1.30
N PRO A 207 0.12 -5.83 -1.33
CA PRO A 207 0.82 -6.66 -0.33
C PRO A 207 2.37 -6.69 -0.52
N PHE A 208 2.94 -5.93 -1.47
CA PHE A 208 4.39 -5.86 -1.73
C PHE A 208 5.18 -5.22 -0.57
N THR A 209 4.46 -4.69 0.42
CA THR A 209 4.97 -4.22 1.68
C THR A 209 5.38 -5.31 2.64
N SER A 210 4.98 -6.58 2.52
CA SER A 210 5.38 -7.60 3.52
C SER A 210 6.90 -7.69 3.70
N TRP A 211 7.65 -7.75 2.61
CA TRP A 211 9.12 -7.71 2.64
C TRP A 211 9.66 -6.38 3.17
N LEU A 212 9.11 -5.24 2.73
CA LEU A 212 9.58 -3.92 3.15
C LEU A 212 9.28 -3.64 4.64
N VAL A 213 8.09 -4.02 5.08
CA VAL A 213 7.61 -3.95 6.45
C VAL A 213 8.46 -4.87 7.33
N GLN A 214 8.76 -6.10 6.88
CA GLN A 214 9.66 -6.99 7.60
C GLN A 214 11.08 -6.42 7.66
N ARG A 215 11.62 -5.91 6.54
CA ARG A 215 12.94 -5.27 6.49
C ARG A 215 13.01 -4.09 7.44
N ARG A 216 11.95 -3.29 7.52
CA ARG A 216 11.82 -2.16 8.43
C ARG A 216 11.71 -2.61 9.88
N ALA A 217 10.89 -3.62 10.17
CA ALA A 217 10.76 -4.21 11.49
C ALA A 217 12.12 -4.71 11.99
N THR A 218 12.86 -5.44 11.16
CA THR A 218 14.22 -5.90 11.47
C THR A 218 15.23 -4.76 11.58
N ALA A 219 15.10 -3.69 10.77
CA ALA A 219 15.96 -2.51 10.91
C ALA A 219 15.68 -1.77 12.23
N LEU A 220 14.42 -1.65 12.62
CA LEU A 220 13.99 -1.03 13.88
C LEU A 220 14.48 -1.84 15.07
N SER A 221 14.32 -3.17 15.05
CA SER A 221 14.82 -4.03 16.13
C SER A 221 16.34 -4.02 16.25
N ARG A 222 17.07 -3.78 15.15
CA ARG A 222 18.53 -3.59 15.17
C ARG A 222 18.94 -2.24 15.77
N ARG A 223 18.11 -1.21 15.60
CA ARG A 223 18.35 0.13 16.14
C ARG A 223 18.06 0.22 17.64
N PHE A 224 17.11 -0.58 18.13
CA PHE A 224 16.72 -0.63 19.54
C PHE A 224 16.89 -2.06 20.10
N PRO A 225 18.14 -2.55 20.25
CA PRO A 225 18.41 -3.92 20.68
C PRO A 225 18.08 -4.19 22.15
N GLN A 226 17.88 -3.15 22.97
CA GLN A 226 17.58 -3.28 24.40
C GLN A 226 16.16 -3.83 24.68
N TYR A 227 15.22 -3.63 23.75
CA TYR A 227 13.83 -4.08 23.92
C TYR A 227 13.61 -5.44 23.27
N HIS A 228 12.60 -6.20 23.73
CA HIS A 228 12.29 -7.49 23.13
C HIS A 228 11.97 -7.38 21.64
N LYS A 229 12.80 -8.02 20.81
CA LYS A 229 12.74 -7.99 19.34
C LYS A 229 11.32 -8.22 18.79
N GLY A 230 10.61 -9.23 19.31
CA GLY A 230 9.27 -9.56 18.83
C GLY A 230 8.26 -8.42 19.03
N ILE A 231 8.34 -7.68 20.15
CA ILE A 231 7.41 -6.59 20.45
C ILE A 231 7.67 -5.39 19.52
N VAL A 232 8.95 -5.08 19.30
CA VAL A 232 9.37 -4.01 18.38
C VAL A 232 8.98 -4.34 16.93
N GLU A 233 9.19 -5.59 16.49
CA GLU A 233 8.81 -6.05 15.16
C GLU A 233 7.27 -6.02 14.97
N ASP A 234 6.51 -6.49 15.96
CA ASP A 234 5.04 -6.47 15.94
C ASP A 234 4.47 -5.05 15.83
N PHE A 235 5.06 -4.09 16.56
CA PHE A 235 4.73 -2.67 16.46
C PHE A 235 5.04 -2.11 15.07
N ALA A 236 6.24 -2.41 14.54
CA ALA A 236 6.66 -1.94 13.24
C ALA A 236 5.75 -2.44 12.11
N ILE A 237 5.27 -3.69 12.23
CA ILE A 237 4.34 -4.31 11.29
C ILE A 237 2.96 -3.64 11.34
N ALA A 238 2.40 -3.46 12.54
CA ALA A 238 1.04 -2.95 12.73
C ALA A 238 0.82 -1.56 12.11
N ARG A 239 1.81 -0.68 12.23
CA ARG A 239 1.71 0.69 11.73
C ARG A 239 1.85 0.81 10.20
N GLY A 240 2.49 -0.17 9.56
CA GLY A 240 2.65 -0.19 8.09
C GLY A 240 1.33 -0.29 7.32
N LEU A 241 0.22 -0.60 8.00
CA LEU A 241 -1.08 -0.83 7.38
C LEU A 241 -2.03 0.39 7.38
N ARG A 242 -1.82 1.39 8.24
CA ARG A 242 -2.75 2.55 8.38
C ARG A 242 -2.21 3.89 7.86
N ALA A 243 -0.91 4.06 7.65
CA ALA A 243 -0.31 5.38 7.44
C ALA A 243 -0.44 5.99 6.02
N SER A 244 -1.35 5.51 5.17
CA SER A 244 -1.43 5.95 3.77
C SER A 244 -2.84 6.16 3.23
N VAL A 245 -3.82 6.43 4.09
CA VAL A 245 -5.14 6.96 3.71
C VAL A 245 -5.27 8.37 4.24
#